data_AF-A0A0V1AS42-F1
#
_entry.id   AF-A0A0V1AS42-F1
#
_cell.length_a   1.000
_cell.length_b   1.000
_cell.length_c   1.000
_cell.angle_alpha   90.00
_cell.angle_beta   90.00
_cell.angle_gamma   90.00
#
_symmetry.space_group_name_H-M   'P 1'
#
loop_
_entity.id
_entity.type
_entity.pdbx_description
1 polymer ?
#
loop_
_entity_poly.entity_id
_entity_poly.type
_entity_poly.pdbx_seq_one_letter_code
_entity_poly.pdbx_strand_id
1 'polypeptide(L)'
;MFISIIVILISLKTCIAQVATCKDDNNGNVDWYFVYKPPNVLSSKLLKSGGNPAWAASGANIDRDAGHSIIRTMANFVQHHAQINVLAYSDDPPNLPPRNEKSKSKGVLLVRSAANEAAWFVHTVPNFLAYLNAYSWPAAETAKGHMFLCISFKNAGVYNAFRTAALNVEACNN
;
A
#
# COMPACT_ATOMS: atom_id res chain seq x y z
N MET A 1 45.68 -30.89 -1.59
CA MET A 1 44.40 -31.10 -2.30
C MET A 1 43.33 -30.32 -1.57
N PHE A 2 43.12 -29.05 -1.94
CA PHE A 2 42.10 -28.17 -1.35
C PHE A 2 41.04 -27.95 -2.41
N ILE A 3 39.83 -28.44 -2.16
CA ILE A 3 38.68 -28.22 -3.03
C ILE A 3 38.23 -26.79 -2.77
N SER A 4 38.55 -25.88 -3.69
CA SER A 4 37.99 -24.53 -3.70
C SER A 4 36.48 -24.64 -3.93
N ILE A 5 35.71 -24.61 -2.84
CA ILE A 5 34.26 -24.48 -2.90
C ILE A 5 33.97 -23.09 -3.48
N ILE A 6 33.68 -23.07 -4.77
CA ILE A 6 33.10 -21.92 -5.46
C ILE A 6 31.73 -21.73 -4.82
N VAL A 7 31.65 -20.87 -3.80
CA VAL A 7 30.39 -20.31 -3.33
C VAL A 7 29.94 -19.39 -4.45
N ILE A 8 29.22 -19.97 -5.42
CA ILE A 8 28.39 -19.21 -6.33
C ILE A 8 27.32 -18.59 -5.42
N LEU A 9 27.62 -17.41 -4.88
CA LEU A 9 26.62 -16.41 -4.54
C LEU A 9 25.92 -16.09 -5.87
N ILE A 10 25.07 -17.00 -6.32
CA ILE A 10 23.91 -16.64 -7.09
C ILE A 10 23.23 -15.69 -6.12
N SER A 11 23.44 -14.40 -6.36
CA SER A 11 22.52 -13.38 -5.93
C SER A 11 21.18 -13.81 -6.50
N LEU A 12 20.46 -14.68 -5.78
CA LEU A 12 19.03 -14.59 -5.71
C LEU A 12 18.79 -13.21 -5.12
N LYS A 13 18.94 -12.18 -5.96
CA LYS A 13 17.96 -11.10 -5.99
C LYS A 13 16.67 -11.87 -6.08
N THR A 14 16.04 -12.10 -4.93
CA THR A 14 14.67 -12.53 -4.87
C THR A 14 13.97 -11.57 -5.81
N CYS A 15 13.55 -12.09 -6.97
CA CYS A 15 12.80 -11.31 -7.92
C CYS A 15 11.47 -11.10 -7.21
N ILE A 16 11.39 -10.03 -6.40
CA ILE A 16 10.14 -9.62 -5.79
C ILE A 16 9.29 -9.28 -6.99
N ALA A 17 8.37 -10.20 -7.31
CA ALA A 17 7.43 -9.98 -8.39
C ALA A 17 6.68 -8.69 -8.05
N GLN A 18 6.83 -7.68 -8.91
CA GLN A 18 6.09 -6.44 -8.81
C GLN A 18 4.61 -6.78 -8.95
N VAL A 19 3.77 -6.31 -8.04
CA VAL A 19 2.33 -6.65 -8.02
C VAL A 19 1.53 -5.41 -7.65
N ALA A 20 0.40 -5.21 -8.33
CA ALA A 20 -0.56 -4.17 -7.99
C ALA A 20 -1.81 -4.80 -7.38
N THR A 21 -1.63 -5.50 -6.25
CA THR A 21 -2.69 -6.21 -5.53
C THR A 21 -2.58 -5.97 -4.03
N CYS A 22 -3.71 -5.99 -3.33
CA CYS A 22 -3.75 -5.98 -1.87
C CYS A 22 -3.02 -7.18 -1.28
N LYS A 23 -2.26 -6.93 -0.22
CA LYS A 23 -1.50 -7.94 0.52
C LYS A 23 -2.02 -8.08 1.93
N ASP A 24 -2.17 -9.32 2.41
CA ASP A 24 -2.40 -9.58 3.82
C ASP A 24 -1.09 -9.59 4.64
N ASP A 25 -1.19 -9.81 5.95
CA ASP A 25 -0.03 -9.83 6.87
C ASP A 25 0.99 -10.94 6.56
N ASN A 26 0.59 -11.98 5.82
CA ASN A 26 1.44 -13.09 5.38
C ASN A 26 1.98 -12.88 3.96
N ASN A 27 1.84 -11.68 3.40
CA ASN A 27 2.22 -11.33 2.03
C ASN A 27 1.44 -12.08 0.93
N GLY A 28 0.32 -12.69 1.29
CA GLY A 28 -0.62 -13.33 0.36
C GLY A 28 -1.44 -12.28 -0.38
N ASN A 29 -1.71 -12.52 -1.66
CA ASN A 29 -2.64 -11.68 -2.44
C ASN A 29 -4.07 -11.90 -1.94
N VAL A 30 -4.79 -10.81 -1.69
CA VAL A 30 -6.21 -10.83 -1.29
C VAL A 30 -7.03 -9.93 -2.21
N ASP A 31 -8.32 -10.22 -2.35
CA ASP A 31 -9.21 -9.42 -3.19
C ASP A 31 -9.55 -8.10 -2.51
N TRP A 32 -9.67 -8.09 -1.19
CA TRP A 32 -9.81 -6.87 -0.39
C TRP A 32 -9.37 -7.11 1.05
N TYR A 33 -9.04 -6.02 1.75
CA TYR A 33 -8.95 -6.02 3.20
C TYR A 33 -9.36 -4.69 3.82
N PHE A 34 -9.71 -4.73 5.09
CA PHE A 34 -9.96 -3.60 5.96
C PHE A 34 -9.03 -3.66 7.16
N VAL A 35 -8.36 -2.55 7.49
CA VAL A 35 -7.63 -2.40 8.76
C VAL A 35 -8.29 -1.33 9.60
N TYR A 36 -8.54 -1.64 10.86
CA TYR A 36 -8.97 -0.66 11.86
C TYR A 36 -7.93 -0.53 12.96
N LYS A 37 -7.44 0.69 13.16
CA LYS A 37 -6.54 1.07 14.23
C LYS A 37 -7.32 1.92 15.25
N PRO A 38 -7.57 1.44 16.48
CA PRO A 38 -8.29 2.21 17.48
C PRO A 38 -7.50 3.44 17.99
N PRO A 39 -8.17 4.41 18.63
CA PRO A 39 -7.50 5.52 19.32
C PRO A 39 -6.53 5.03 20.41
N ASN A 40 -5.45 5.76 20.63
CA ASN A 40 -4.48 5.58 21.73
C ASN A 40 -3.70 4.25 21.76
N VAL A 41 -3.81 3.40 20.73
CA VAL A 41 -3.07 2.12 20.64
C VAL A 41 -2.45 1.95 19.25
N LEU A 42 -1.31 1.27 19.15
CA LEU A 42 -0.66 0.99 17.86
C LEU A 42 -1.07 -0.35 17.24
N SER A 43 -1.62 -1.25 18.06
CA SER A 43 -2.19 -2.52 17.59
C SER A 43 -3.44 -2.27 16.76
N SER A 44 -3.51 -2.85 15.57
CA SER A 44 -4.67 -2.77 14.68
C SER A 44 -5.33 -4.14 14.50
N LYS A 45 -6.52 -4.14 13.88
CA LYS A 45 -7.21 -5.35 13.47
C LYS A 45 -7.33 -5.39 11.95
N LEU A 46 -7.22 -6.59 11.38
CA LEU A 46 -7.36 -6.88 9.96
C LEU A 46 -8.62 -7.73 9.73
N LEU A 47 -9.43 -7.34 8.75
CA LEU A 47 -10.50 -8.14 8.15
C LEU A 47 -10.16 -8.29 6.67
N LYS A 48 -10.20 -9.49 6.09
CA LYS A 48 -9.75 -9.72 4.70
C LYS A 48 -10.66 -10.69 3.97
N SER A 49 -10.64 -10.63 2.64
CA SER A 49 -11.39 -11.54 1.77
C SER A 49 -11.05 -13.01 2.07
N GLY A 50 -12.08 -13.86 2.12
CA GLY A 50 -11.99 -15.30 2.39
C GLY A 50 -13.39 -15.90 2.55
N GLY A 51 -13.50 -17.22 2.74
CA GLY A 51 -14.80 -17.92 2.84
C GLY A 51 -15.66 -17.50 4.04
N ASN A 52 -15.06 -16.97 5.11
CA ASN A 52 -15.75 -16.40 6.27
C ASN A 52 -14.89 -15.30 6.92
N PRO A 53 -14.93 -14.05 6.40
CA PRO A 53 -14.10 -12.96 6.91
C PRO A 53 -14.42 -12.65 8.38
N ALA A 54 -13.40 -12.70 9.23
CA ALA A 54 -13.49 -12.29 10.62
C ALA A 54 -12.34 -11.33 10.97
N TRP A 55 -12.59 -10.43 11.93
CA TRP A 55 -11.55 -9.55 12.44
C TRP A 55 -10.52 -10.35 13.23
N ALA A 56 -9.25 -10.19 12.86
CA ALA A 56 -8.10 -10.72 13.60
C ALA A 56 -7.17 -9.57 14.00
N ALA A 57 -6.30 -9.81 14.98
CA ALA A 57 -5.20 -8.88 15.24
C ALA A 57 -4.29 -8.81 14.00
N SER A 58 -3.84 -7.61 13.65
CA SER A 58 -2.80 -7.46 12.62
C SER A 58 -1.49 -8.07 13.10
N GLY A 59 -0.69 -8.59 12.16
CA GLY A 59 0.57 -9.28 12.45
C GLY A 59 1.64 -8.41 13.12
N ALA A 60 1.55 -7.08 13.00
CA ALA A 60 2.40 -6.12 13.68
C ALA A 60 1.64 -4.82 13.98
N ASN A 61 2.21 -4.00 14.87
CA ASN A 61 1.73 -2.66 15.13
C ASN A 61 1.86 -1.77 13.89
N ILE A 62 0.97 -0.77 13.78
CA ILE A 62 0.86 0.11 12.61
C ILE A 62 2.10 0.99 12.36
N ASP A 63 2.97 1.16 13.36
CA ASP A 63 4.19 1.97 13.29
C ASP A 63 5.43 1.17 12.85
N ARG A 64 5.28 -0.14 12.64
CA ARG A 64 6.38 -0.99 12.17
C ARG A 64 6.48 -0.94 10.65
N ASP A 65 7.70 -0.97 10.13
CA ASP A 65 8.00 -0.97 8.70
C ASP A 65 7.87 -2.38 8.05
N ALA A 66 7.40 -3.37 8.80
CA ALA A 66 7.20 -4.73 8.33
C ALA A 66 6.12 -5.46 9.16
N GLY A 67 5.64 -6.58 8.61
CA GLY A 67 4.80 -7.53 9.35
C GLY A 67 3.29 -7.27 9.30
N HIS A 68 2.83 -6.23 8.60
CA HIS A 68 1.40 -5.96 8.44
C HIS A 68 1.01 -5.64 6.98
N SER A 69 -0.28 -5.80 6.67
CA SER A 69 -0.89 -5.69 5.34
C SER A 69 -0.62 -4.37 4.61
N ILE A 70 -0.63 -3.26 5.35
CA ILE A 70 -0.45 -1.92 4.78
C ILE A 70 0.91 -1.76 4.12
N ILE A 71 2.04 -1.97 4.84
CA ILE A 71 3.36 -1.83 4.23
C ILE A 71 3.62 -2.88 3.15
N ARG A 72 3.07 -4.08 3.30
CA ARG A 72 3.16 -5.10 2.24
C ARG A 72 2.44 -4.68 0.96
N THR A 73 1.27 -4.05 1.09
CA THR A 73 0.52 -3.50 -0.05
C THR A 73 1.26 -2.30 -0.65
N MET A 74 1.81 -1.44 0.20
CA MET A 74 2.50 -0.21 -0.20
C MET A 74 3.97 -0.41 -0.60
N ALA A 75 4.47 -1.65 -0.67
CA ALA A 75 5.86 -1.95 -1.00
C ALA A 75 6.30 -1.28 -2.32
N ASN A 76 5.43 -1.30 -3.35
CA ASN A 76 5.71 -0.69 -4.65
C ASN A 76 5.48 0.83 -4.71
N PHE A 77 5.04 1.44 -3.61
CA PHE A 77 4.88 2.89 -3.47
C PHE A 77 6.08 3.52 -2.74
N VAL A 78 6.64 2.80 -1.78
CA VAL A 78 7.83 3.23 -1.02
C VAL A 78 9.13 2.98 -1.77
N GLN A 79 9.10 2.15 -2.82
CA GLN A 79 10.24 1.86 -3.69
C GLN A 79 9.82 1.98 -5.16
N HIS A 80 10.73 2.48 -6.00
CA HIS A 80 10.43 2.68 -7.42
C HIS A 80 10.50 1.35 -8.17
N HIS A 81 9.44 1.06 -8.93
CA HIS A 81 9.35 -0.11 -9.80
C HIS A 81 8.77 0.28 -11.15
N ALA A 82 9.53 0.06 -12.23
CA ALA A 82 9.20 0.54 -13.57
C ALA A 82 7.87 0.00 -14.15
N GLN A 83 7.33 -1.13 -13.65
CA GLN A 83 6.06 -1.67 -14.14
C GLN A 83 4.84 -1.17 -13.34
N ILE A 84 5.04 -0.36 -12.29
CA ILE A 84 3.99 0.13 -11.41
C ILE A 84 3.79 1.63 -11.65
N ASN A 85 2.59 1.99 -12.12
CA ASN A 85 2.13 3.37 -12.13
C ASN A 85 1.40 3.68 -10.82
N VAL A 86 1.59 4.90 -10.32
CA VAL A 86 1.07 5.35 -9.04
C VAL A 86 0.28 6.64 -9.23
N LEU A 87 -0.94 6.67 -8.72
CA LEU A 87 -1.70 7.89 -8.48
C LEU A 87 -1.97 8.01 -6.98
N ALA A 88 -1.46 9.05 -6.34
CA ALA A 88 -1.73 9.34 -4.93
C ALA A 88 -2.55 10.63 -4.80
N TYR A 89 -3.49 10.65 -3.87
CA TYR A 89 -4.33 11.80 -3.57
C TYR A 89 -4.48 11.96 -2.06
N SER A 90 -4.49 13.20 -1.56
CA SER A 90 -4.71 13.53 -0.15
C SER A 90 -5.02 15.02 -0.02
N ASP A 91 -5.88 15.41 0.92
CA ASP A 91 -6.05 16.79 1.36
C ASP A 91 -4.96 17.25 2.36
N ASP A 92 -4.22 16.30 2.93
CA ASP A 92 -3.10 16.56 3.83
C ASP A 92 -1.93 15.61 3.49
N PRO A 93 -1.31 15.77 2.30
CA PRO A 93 -0.22 14.93 1.82
C PRO A 93 1.09 15.15 2.61
N PRO A 94 1.91 14.11 2.82
CA PRO A 94 3.23 14.31 3.41
C PRO A 94 4.11 15.18 2.49
N ASN A 95 4.97 16.00 3.11
CA ASN A 95 5.94 16.89 2.44
C ASN A 95 5.34 18.01 1.57
N LEU A 96 4.03 18.22 1.63
CA LEU A 96 3.33 19.27 0.87
C LEU A 96 2.36 20.01 1.79
N PRO A 97 2.08 21.31 1.56
CA PRO A 97 1.08 22.03 2.34
C PRO A 97 -0.31 21.42 2.19
N PRO A 98 -1.13 21.38 3.26
CA PRO A 98 -2.51 20.91 3.19
C PRO A 98 -3.32 21.63 2.10
N ARG A 99 -4.17 20.89 1.39
CA ARG A 99 -5.05 21.37 0.34
C ARG A 99 -6.48 21.46 0.89
N ASN A 100 -6.93 22.67 1.19
CA ASN A 100 -8.23 22.91 1.84
C ASN A 100 -9.39 23.11 0.86
N GLU A 101 -9.39 22.43 -0.28
CA GLU A 101 -10.22 22.85 -1.41
C GLU A 101 -11.62 22.25 -1.46
N LYS A 102 -11.92 21.10 -0.82
CA LYS A 102 -13.29 20.56 -0.51
C LYS A 102 -13.30 19.11 0.00
N SER A 103 -12.40 18.25 -0.49
CA SER A 103 -12.40 16.81 -0.15
C SER A 103 -11.52 16.53 1.07
N LYS A 104 -11.86 15.48 1.85
CA LYS A 104 -11.03 14.90 2.92
C LYS A 104 -10.47 13.52 2.55
N SER A 105 -10.63 13.12 1.28
CA SER A 105 -10.24 11.80 0.80
C SER A 105 -8.72 11.68 0.66
N LYS A 106 -8.22 10.49 0.98
CA LYS A 106 -6.80 10.13 0.87
C LYS A 106 -6.67 8.71 0.36
N GLY A 107 -5.67 8.45 -0.48
CA GLY A 107 -5.44 7.12 -0.99
C GLY A 107 -4.40 7.05 -2.10
N VAL A 108 -4.14 5.82 -2.52
CA VAL A 108 -3.19 5.47 -3.56
C VAL A 108 -3.82 4.45 -4.48
N LEU A 109 -3.65 4.65 -5.78
CA LEU A 109 -3.96 3.68 -6.80
C LEU A 109 -2.64 3.17 -7.40
N LEU A 110 -2.41 1.86 -7.28
CA LEU A 110 -1.30 1.15 -7.89
C LEU A 110 -1.83 0.45 -9.14
N VAL A 111 -1.15 0.60 -10.27
CA VAL A 111 -1.55 0.00 -11.55
C VAL A 111 -0.36 -0.70 -12.19
N ARG A 112 -0.51 -1.99 -12.47
CA ARG A 112 0.47 -2.79 -13.21
C ARG A 112 -0.11 -3.26 -14.53
N SER A 113 0.17 -2.49 -15.58
CA SER A 113 -0.56 -2.67 -16.83
C SER A 113 -0.25 -3.97 -17.56
N ALA A 114 0.99 -4.44 -17.46
CA ALA A 114 1.43 -5.68 -18.10
C ALA A 114 0.70 -6.94 -17.56
N ALA A 115 0.10 -6.85 -16.38
CA ALA A 115 -0.57 -7.97 -15.70
C ALA A 115 -2.09 -7.74 -15.50
N ASN A 116 -2.65 -6.62 -15.98
CA ASN A 116 -4.02 -6.20 -15.69
C ASN A 116 -4.36 -6.19 -14.19
N GLU A 117 -3.40 -5.76 -13.37
CA GLU A 117 -3.58 -5.65 -11.92
C GLU A 117 -3.73 -4.17 -11.54
N ALA A 118 -4.67 -3.89 -10.64
CA ALA A 118 -4.72 -2.62 -9.94
C ALA A 118 -5.13 -2.82 -8.47
N ALA A 119 -4.59 -2.00 -7.58
CA ALA A 119 -4.98 -1.96 -6.18
C ALA A 119 -5.34 -0.53 -5.79
N TRP A 120 -6.53 -0.33 -5.24
CA TRP A 120 -6.94 0.94 -4.67
C TRP A 120 -6.88 0.87 -3.15
N PHE A 121 -5.99 1.67 -2.60
CA PHE A 121 -5.73 1.79 -1.17
C PHE A 121 -6.30 3.13 -0.67
N VAL A 122 -7.21 3.08 0.28
CA VAL A 122 -7.88 4.26 0.87
C VAL A 122 -7.55 4.32 2.35
N HIS A 123 -7.28 5.51 2.88
CA HIS A 123 -7.00 5.69 4.30
C HIS A 123 -7.52 7.00 4.86
N THR A 124 -7.54 7.12 6.19
CA THR A 124 -7.95 8.35 6.90
C THR A 124 -6.79 9.12 7.52
N VAL A 125 -5.57 8.61 7.44
CA VAL A 125 -4.39 9.17 8.13
C VAL A 125 -3.84 10.39 7.39
N PRO A 126 -3.79 11.59 7.99
CA PRO A 126 -3.09 12.75 7.43
C PRO A 126 -1.57 12.55 7.47
N ASN A 127 -0.84 13.23 6.57
CA ASN A 127 0.63 13.16 6.47
C ASN A 127 1.19 11.73 6.36
N PHE A 128 0.37 10.80 5.88
CA PHE A 128 0.72 9.38 5.85
C PHE A 128 1.30 8.96 4.51
N LEU A 129 2.46 8.34 4.67
CA LEU A 129 3.35 7.71 3.72
C LEU A 129 3.73 8.55 2.50
N ALA A 130 4.96 9.04 2.51
CA ALA A 130 5.53 9.73 1.37
C ALA A 130 5.91 8.74 0.25
N TYR A 131 5.64 9.11 -0.99
CA TYR A 131 6.04 8.34 -2.17
C TYR A 131 7.57 8.23 -2.23
N LEU A 132 8.10 7.04 -2.55
CA LEU A 132 9.54 6.74 -2.60
C LEU A 132 10.32 7.05 -1.32
N ASN A 133 9.67 6.95 -0.17
CA ASN A 133 10.28 7.11 1.15
C ASN A 133 10.06 5.87 2.01
N ALA A 134 10.90 5.70 3.03
CA ALA A 134 10.72 4.65 4.03
C ALA A 134 9.34 4.75 4.70
N TYR A 135 8.81 3.61 5.14
CA TYR A 135 7.55 3.59 5.87
C TYR A 135 7.65 4.45 7.14
N SER A 136 6.67 5.32 7.34
CA SER A 136 6.61 6.21 8.50
C SER A 136 5.18 6.36 9.00
N TRP A 137 5.00 6.17 10.30
CA TRP A 137 3.74 6.46 10.99
C TRP A 137 3.78 7.86 11.62
N PRO A 138 2.84 8.77 11.31
CA PRO A 138 2.78 10.07 11.94
C PRO A 138 2.43 9.96 13.44
N ALA A 139 3.34 10.34 14.33
CA ALA A 139 3.18 10.16 15.78
C ALA A 139 1.91 10.83 16.35
N ALA A 140 1.51 11.98 15.79
CA ALA A 140 0.28 12.70 16.17
C ALA A 140 -1.00 11.88 15.94
N GLU A 141 -0.95 10.89 15.04
CA GLU A 141 -2.08 10.06 14.67
C GLU A 141 -2.23 8.83 15.57
N THR A 142 -1.30 8.61 16.51
CA THR A 142 -1.40 7.55 17.52
C THR A 142 -2.59 7.76 18.47
N ALA A 143 -2.94 9.00 18.81
CA ALA A 143 -4.08 9.29 19.68
C ALA A 143 -5.45 9.10 18.99
N LYS A 144 -5.50 8.96 17.66
CA LYS A 144 -6.74 8.97 16.86
C LYS A 144 -7.09 7.60 16.29
N GLY A 145 -8.35 7.37 15.95
CA GLY A 145 -8.77 6.16 15.25
C GLY A 145 -8.55 6.29 13.75
N HIS A 146 -8.06 5.23 13.08
CA HIS A 146 -7.85 5.22 11.64
C HIS A 146 -8.36 3.96 10.96
N MET A 147 -8.76 4.13 9.70
CA MET A 147 -9.27 3.08 8.85
C MET A 147 -8.45 3.03 7.57
N PHE A 148 -8.24 1.81 7.07
CA PHE A 148 -7.62 1.55 5.78
C PHE A 148 -8.44 0.51 5.05
N LEU A 149 -8.61 0.71 3.75
CA LEU A 149 -9.28 -0.23 2.85
C LEU A 149 -8.37 -0.44 1.65
N CYS A 150 -8.18 -1.70 1.27
CA CYS A 150 -7.57 -2.03 0.00
C CYS A 150 -8.52 -2.91 -0.82
N ILE A 151 -8.65 -2.62 -2.11
CA ILE A 151 -9.40 -3.43 -3.08
C ILE A 151 -8.50 -3.75 -4.27
N SER A 152 -8.35 -5.04 -4.59
CA SER A 152 -7.67 -5.54 -5.78
C SER A 152 -8.68 -5.65 -6.93
N PHE A 153 -8.34 -5.11 -8.09
CA PHE A 153 -9.14 -5.19 -9.30
C PHE A 153 -8.50 -6.14 -10.31
N LYS A 154 -9.31 -7.10 -10.78
CA LYS A 154 -8.94 -8.08 -11.82
C LYS A 154 -9.90 -8.04 -13.01
N ASN A 155 -11.01 -7.30 -12.92
CA ASN A 155 -11.95 -7.13 -14.03
C ASN A 155 -11.39 -6.08 -15.01
N ALA A 156 -11.23 -6.47 -16.28
CA ALA A 156 -10.62 -5.63 -17.30
C ALA A 156 -11.32 -4.26 -17.50
N GLY A 157 -12.66 -4.21 -17.42
CA GLY A 157 -13.41 -2.95 -17.56
C GLY A 157 -13.12 -1.98 -16.41
N VAL A 158 -13.13 -2.50 -15.17
CA VAL A 158 -12.84 -1.71 -13.98
C VAL A 158 -11.37 -1.30 -13.94
N TYR A 159 -10.46 -2.23 -14.24
CA TYR A 159 -9.03 -1.95 -14.36
C TYR A 159 -8.76 -0.85 -15.40
N ASN A 160 -9.42 -0.87 -16.56
CA ASN A 160 -9.23 0.16 -17.59
C ASN A 160 -9.70 1.55 -17.12
N ALA A 161 -10.79 1.63 -16.36
CA ALA A 161 -11.25 2.89 -15.77
C ALA A 161 -10.20 3.45 -14.78
N PHE A 162 -9.68 2.61 -13.89
CA PHE A 162 -8.64 2.99 -12.94
C PHE A 162 -7.31 3.34 -13.62
N ARG A 163 -6.90 2.58 -14.63
CA ARG A 163 -5.72 2.89 -15.46
C ARG A 163 -5.86 4.24 -16.13
N THR A 164 -7.02 4.53 -16.71
CA THR A 164 -7.32 5.83 -17.34
C THR A 164 -7.21 6.95 -16.30
N ALA A 165 -7.81 6.78 -15.12
CA ALA A 165 -7.70 7.74 -14.03
C ALA A 165 -6.24 7.97 -13.62
N ALA A 166 -5.43 6.92 -13.47
CA ALA A 166 -4.02 7.06 -13.10
C ALA A 166 -3.16 7.79 -14.14
N LEU A 167 -3.49 7.66 -15.43
CA LEU A 167 -2.73 8.26 -16.53
C LEU A 167 -3.18 9.68 -16.89
N ASN A 168 -4.46 10.01 -16.65
CA ASN A 168 -5.07 11.27 -17.09
C ASN A 168 -5.25 12.29 -15.96
N VAL A 169 -4.78 12.01 -14.74
CA VAL A 169 -4.71 13.05 -13.72
C VAL A 169 -3.61 14.02 -14.13
N GLU A 170 -4.01 15.18 -14.62
CA GLU A 170 -3.13 16.34 -14.70
C GLU A 170 -2.65 16.64 -13.29
N ALA A 171 -1.32 16.71 -13.11
CA ALA A 171 -0.76 17.21 -11.87
C ALA A 171 -1.37 18.58 -11.60
N CYS A 172 -1.71 18.88 -10.34
CA CYS A 172 -2.13 20.22 -9.96
C CYS A 172 -1.05 21.22 -10.37
N ASN A 173 -1.21 21.85 -11.53
CA ASN A 173 -0.43 23.00 -11.93
C ASN A 173 -0.88 24.14 -11.01
N ASN A 174 0.05 24.60 -10.16
CA ASN A 174 -0.13 25.84 -9.41
C ASN A 174 -0.07 27.03 -10.38
#